data_AF-A0A3Q3VN03-F1
#
_entry.id   AF-A0A3Q3VN03-F1
#
_cell.length_a   1.000
_cell.length_b   1.000
_cell.length_c   1.000
_cell.angle_alpha   90.00
_cell.angle_beta   90.00
_cell.angle_gamma   90.00
#
_symmetry.space_group_name_H-M   'P 1'
#
loop_
_entity.id
_entity.type
_entity.pdbx_description
1 polymer ?
#
loop_
_entity_poly.entity_id
_entity_poly.type
_entity_poly.pdbx_seq_one_letter_code
_entity_poly.pdbx_strand_id
1 'polypeptide(L)'
;MWKRDLNWSEPIDRSRHILARFLRFSAREAVLRAACEKRRVEWQGNRISFFQDLSQDVLQQRRKFDTVKKQPQESVTKLHRLETLM
;
A
#
# COMPACT_ATOMS: atom_id res chain seq x y z
N MET A 1 40.92 -8.94 24.28
CA MET A 1 39.75 -9.80 24.53
C MET A 1 38.49 -8.99 24.25
N TRP A 2 37.98 -9.03 23.01
CA TRP A 2 36.84 -8.23 22.57
C TRP A 2 35.87 -9.13 21.79
N LYS A 3 34.99 -9.81 22.52
CA LYS A 3 33.70 -10.23 21.96
C LYS A 3 32.63 -9.61 22.84
N ARG A 4 32.11 -8.47 22.39
CA ARG A 4 30.78 -8.02 22.78
C ARG A 4 29.85 -8.57 21.73
N ASP A 5 28.97 -9.44 22.16
CA ASP A 5 27.92 -10.05 21.36
C ASP A 5 26.95 -8.96 20.89
N LEU A 6 27.31 -8.30 19.80
CA LEU A 6 26.36 -7.54 19.00
C LEU A 6 25.77 -8.55 18.02
N ASN A 7 24.62 -9.09 18.42
CA ASN A 7 23.71 -9.77 17.53
C ASN A 7 23.35 -8.79 16.40
N TRP A 8 24.13 -8.82 15.32
CA TRP A 8 23.81 -8.17 14.06
C TRP A 8 22.50 -8.80 13.63
N SER A 9 21.43 -8.04 13.81
CA SER A 9 20.07 -8.43 13.46
C SER A 9 20.12 -9.07 12.08
N GLU A 10 19.69 -10.33 12.00
CA GLU A 10 19.56 -11.08 10.75
C GLU A 10 19.00 -10.14 9.65
N PRO A 11 19.57 -10.16 8.42
CA PRO A 11 19.14 -9.24 7.38
C PRO A 11 17.64 -9.40 7.21
N ILE A 12 16.91 -8.33 7.51
CA ILE A 12 15.46 -8.27 7.38
C ILE A 12 15.15 -8.62 5.92
N ASP A 13 14.60 -9.81 5.69
CA ASP A 13 14.17 -10.35 4.38
C ASP A 13 12.94 -9.58 3.87
N ARG A 14 13.07 -8.26 3.75
CA ARG A 14 12.05 -7.40 3.17
C ARG A 14 12.71 -6.63 2.04
N SER A 15 12.27 -6.96 0.82
CA SER A 15 12.59 -6.19 -0.37
C SER A 15 12.39 -4.70 -0.10
N ARG A 16 13.45 -3.91 -0.33
CA ARG A 16 13.40 -2.45 -0.16
C ARG A 16 12.45 -1.83 -1.19
N HIS A 17 11.78 -0.75 -0.81
CA HIS A 17 10.96 0.02 -1.73
C HIS A 17 11.83 0.68 -2.83
N ILE A 18 11.29 0.75 -4.03
CA ILE A 18 11.91 1.43 -5.18
C ILE A 18 11.25 2.80 -5.33
N LEU A 19 12.05 3.86 -5.34
CA LEU A 19 11.59 5.22 -5.61
C LEU A 19 11.80 5.54 -7.09
N ALA A 20 10.69 5.71 -7.82
CA ALA A 20 10.72 6.09 -9.23
C ALA A 20 10.35 7.57 -9.39
N ARG A 21 11.31 8.39 -9.85
CA ARG A 21 11.08 9.80 -10.16
C ARG A 21 10.71 9.95 -11.63
N PHE A 22 9.45 10.24 -11.89
CA PHE A 22 8.96 10.53 -13.24
C PHE A 22 9.35 11.94 -13.67
N LEU A 23 9.66 12.10 -14.97
CA LEU A 23 9.95 13.41 -15.55
C LEU A 23 8.70 14.30 -15.60
N ARG A 24 7.54 13.71 -15.93
CA ARG A 24 6.26 14.43 -16.05
C ARG A 24 5.29 13.93 -14.98
N PHE A 25 4.58 14.87 -14.35
CA PHE A 25 3.54 14.55 -13.38
C PHE A 25 2.44 13.66 -13.97
N SER A 26 2.02 13.95 -15.21
CA SER A 26 1.00 13.17 -15.91
C SER A 26 1.36 11.70 -16.10
N ALA A 27 2.64 11.40 -16.34
CA ALA A 27 3.11 10.02 -16.49
C ALA A 27 2.98 9.25 -15.16
N ARG A 28 3.33 9.89 -14.04
CA ARG A 28 3.17 9.29 -12.70
C ARG A 28 1.70 8.99 -12.41
N GLU A 29 0.81 9.94 -12.66
CA GLU A 29 -0.63 9.78 -12.43
C GLU A 29 -1.22 8.68 -13.33
N ALA A 30 -0.81 8.60 -14.60
CA ALA A 30 -1.25 7.55 -15.52
C ALA A 30 -0.86 6.15 -15.01
N VAL A 31 0.38 5.98 -14.51
CA VAL A 31 0.84 4.71 -13.93
C VAL A 31 0.04 4.35 -12.68
N LEU A 32 -0.13 5.29 -11.75
CA LEU A 32 -0.90 5.05 -10.52
C LEU A 32 -2.36 4.68 -10.83
N ARG A 33 -2.98 5.39 -11.78
CA ARG A 33 -4.34 5.10 -12.22
C ARG A 33 -4.46 3.71 -12.84
N ALA A 34 -3.57 3.36 -13.76
CA ALA A 34 -3.55 2.04 -14.39
C ALA A 34 -3.35 0.92 -13.36
N ALA A 35 -2.48 1.12 -12.36
CA ALA A 35 -2.28 0.17 -11.28
C ALA A 35 -3.53 -0.03 -10.41
N CYS A 36 -4.23 1.06 -10.07
CA CYS A 36 -5.49 1.02 -9.34
C CYS A 36 -6.60 0.31 -10.12
N GLU A 37 -6.75 0.62 -11.42
CA GLU A 37 -7.75 0.01 -12.30
C GLU A 37 -7.49 -1.49 -12.47
N LYS A 38 -6.23 -1.89 -12.64
CA LYS A 38 -5.83 -3.30 -12.76
C LYS A 38 -6.00 -4.08 -11.45
N ARG A 39 -5.99 -3.41 -10.29
CA ARG A 39 -6.08 -3.94 -8.90
C ARG A 39 -4.98 -4.92 -8.46
N ARG A 40 -4.51 -5.80 -9.34
CA ARG A 40 -3.45 -6.78 -9.12
C ARG A 40 -2.39 -6.63 -10.21
N VAL A 41 -1.22 -6.15 -9.82
CA VAL A 41 -0.04 -6.06 -10.71
C VAL A 41 0.97 -7.10 -10.28
N GLU A 42 1.52 -7.82 -11.24
CA GLU A 42 2.49 -8.90 -11.02
C GLU A 42 3.75 -8.65 -11.84
N TRP A 43 4.89 -8.99 -11.23
CA TRP A 43 6.20 -8.98 -11.85
C TRP A 43 6.92 -10.27 -11.50
N GLN A 44 7.28 -11.08 -12.50
CA GLN A 44 7.93 -12.39 -12.29
C GLN A 44 7.17 -13.31 -11.30
N GLY A 45 5.83 -13.30 -11.36
CA GLY A 45 4.98 -14.06 -10.43
C GLY A 45 4.81 -13.44 -9.04
N ASN A 46 5.50 -12.35 -8.74
CA ASN A 46 5.37 -11.63 -7.47
C ASN A 46 4.39 -10.48 -7.58
N ARG A 47 3.47 -10.36 -6.62
CA ARG A 47 2.55 -9.22 -6.53
C ARG A 47 3.32 -7.96 -6.15
N ILE A 48 3.18 -6.91 -6.94
CA ILE A 48 3.75 -5.59 -6.66
C ILE A 48 2.63 -4.56 -6.49
N SER A 49 2.95 -3.51 -5.73
CA SER A 49 2.03 -2.43 -5.41
C SER A 49 2.68 -1.09 -5.72
N PHE A 50 1.90 -0.16 -6.24
CA PHE A 50 2.34 1.20 -6.55
C PHE A 50 1.69 2.17 -5.58
N PHE A 51 2.50 3.05 -5.01
CA PHE A 51 2.05 4.10 -4.11
C PHE A 51 2.71 5.42 -4.47
N GLN A 52 2.03 6.52 -4.15
CA GLN A 52 2.62 7.85 -4.29
C GLN A 52 3.63 8.07 -3.14
N ASP A 53 4.79 8.62 -3.48
CA ASP A 53 5.75 9.12 -2.49
C ASP A 53 5.24 10.43 -1.89
N LEU A 54 4.77 10.34 -0.65
CA LEU A 54 4.14 11.42 0.09
C LEU A 54 4.90 11.64 1.40
N SER A 55 5.02 12.90 1.81
CA SER A 55 5.56 13.24 3.13
C SER A 55 4.79 12.54 4.24
N GLN A 56 5.48 12.22 5.33
CA GLN A 56 4.91 11.56 6.49
C GLN A 56 3.68 12.30 7.05
N ASP A 57 3.69 13.64 7.09
CA ASP A 57 2.56 14.44 7.59
C ASP A 57 1.31 14.23 6.76
N VAL A 58 1.42 14.28 5.43
CA VAL A 58 0.30 14.02 4.51
C VAL A 58 -0.24 12.60 4.70
N LEU A 59 0.64 11.60 4.86
CA LEU A 59 0.22 10.22 5.13
C LEU A 59 -0.53 10.11 6.47
N GLN A 60 -0.06 10.77 7.53
CA GLN A 60 -0.74 10.79 8.82
C GLN A 60 -2.11 11.43 8.73
N GLN A 61 -2.24 12.55 8.02
CA GLN A 61 -3.56 13.18 7.81
C GLN A 61 -4.49 12.24 7.04
N ARG A 62 -4.02 11.59 5.97
CA ARG A 62 -4.83 10.60 5.21
C ARG A 62 -5.31 9.45 6.09
N ARG A 63 -4.46 8.92 6.99
CA ARG A 63 -4.85 7.85 7.92
C ARG A 63 -6.01 8.22 8.84
N LYS A 64 -6.13 9.50 9.24
CA LYS A 64 -7.27 9.96 10.05
C LYS A 64 -8.60 9.82 9.30
N PHE A 65 -8.59 9.96 7.97
CA PHE A 65 -9.77 9.77 7.14
C PHE A 65 -10.11 8.30 6.87
N ASP A 66 -9.19 7.36 7.10
CA ASP A 66 -9.47 5.94 6.89
C ASP A 66 -10.58 5.43 7.82
N THR A 67 -10.66 5.95 9.05
CA THR A 67 -11.73 5.62 10.01
C THR A 67 -13.11 5.96 9.47
N VAL A 68 -13.24 7.10 8.79
CA VAL A 68 -14.51 7.56 8.19
C VAL A 68 -14.89 6.71 6.98
N LYS A 69 -13.91 6.21 6.22
CA LYS A 69 -14.18 5.34 5.05
C LYS A 69 -14.66 3.94 5.42
N LYS A 70 -14.26 3.42 6.59
CA LYS A 70 -14.63 2.06 7.04
C LYS A 70 -16.10 1.95 7.46
N GLN A 71 -16.66 3.00 8.07
CA GLN A 71 -18.05 3.01 8.53
C GLN A 71 -19.10 2.74 7.41
N PRO A 72 -19.06 3.43 6.25
CA PRO A 72 -20.00 3.12 5.17
C PRO A 72 -19.73 1.77 4.49
N GLN A 73 -18.50 1.23 4.53
CA GLN A 73 -18.21 -0.08 3.95
C GLN A 73 -18.82 -1.22 4.78
N GLU A 74 -18.72 -1.17 6.11
CA GLU A 74 -19.32 -2.19 6.98
C GLU A 74 -20.84 -2.30 6.81
N SER A 75 -21.52 -1.17 6.63
CA SER A 75 -22.96 -1.11 6.40
C SER A 75 -23.37 -1.71 5.05
N VAL A 76 -22.65 -1.37 3.98
CA VAL A 76 -22.90 -1.91 2.62
C VAL A 76 -22.61 -3.41 2.54
N THR A 77 -21.56 -3.88 3.23
CA THR A 77 -21.20 -5.31 3.22
C THR A 77 -22.19 -6.17 4.01
N LYS A 78 -22.80 -5.62 5.08
CA LYS A 78 -23.85 -6.30 5.84
C LYS A 78 -25.15 -6.48 5.04
N LEU A 79 -25.53 -5.49 4.24
CA LEU A 79 -26.74 -5.54 3.42
C LEU A 79 -26.64 -6.63 2.33
N HIS A 80 -25.52 -6.68 1.59
CA HIS A 80 -25.32 -7.68 0.54
C HIS A 80 -25.29 -9.13 1.05
N ARG A 81 -24.82 -9.34 2.29
CA ARG A 81 -24.78 -10.66 2.93
C ARG A 81 -26.17 -11.19 3.30
N LEU A 82 -27.12 -10.31 3.63
CA LEU A 82 -28.49 -10.71 3.97
C LEU A 82 -29.33 -11.01 2.72
N GLU A 83 -29.07 -10.32 1.61
CA GLU A 83 -29.73 -10.57 0.32
C GLU A 83 -29.28 -11.87 -0.37
N THR A 84 -28.11 -12.40 -0.02
CA THR A 84 -27.58 -13.66 -0.59
C THR A 84 -28.01 -14.90 0.20
N LEU A 85 -28.65 -14.71 1.36
CA LEU A 85 -29.08 -15.77 2.30
C LEU A 85 -30.61 -15.91 2.41
N MET A 86 -31.37 -15.15 1.60
CA MET A 86 -32.80 -15.37 1.32
C MET A 86 -32.96 -15.91 -0.10
#